data_AF-A0A946MM01-F1
#
_entry.id   AF-A0A946MM01-F1
#
_cell.length_a   1.000
_cell.length_b   1.000
_cell.length_c   1.000
_cell.angle_alpha   90.00
_cell.angle_beta   90.00
_cell.angle_gamma   90.00
#
_symmetry.space_group_name_H-M   'P 1'
#
loop_
_entity.id
_entity.type
_entity.pdbx_description
1 polymer ?
#
loop_
_entity_poly.entity_id
_entity_poly.type
_entity_poly.pdbx_seq_one_letter_code
_entity_poly.pdbx_strand_id
1 'polypeptide(L)'
;MFKNISILAGSKAMDIIQDEGLDMSRVKVIAGASGSAKFLVLTGIDRVLMSLFEERTDPLYLIGTSIGAFRMAAFCFYGSIPHDKLWSDTL
;
A
#
# COMPACT_ATOMS: atom_id res chain seq x y z
N MET A 1 6.62 -20.66 2.07
CA MET A 1 7.33 -19.42 2.46
C MET A 1 7.80 -18.73 1.20
N PHE A 2 7.39 -17.48 0.94
CA PHE A 2 7.84 -16.74 -0.23
C PHE A 2 9.33 -16.43 -0.10
N LYS A 3 10.14 -16.78 -1.10
CA LYS A 3 11.61 -16.66 -1.03
C LYS A 3 12.12 -15.21 -1.14
N ASN A 4 11.25 -14.30 -1.60
CA ASN A 4 11.61 -12.96 -2.04
C ASN A 4 10.94 -11.83 -1.23
N ILE A 5 10.06 -12.17 -0.28
CA ILE A 5 9.32 -11.20 0.53
C ILE A 5 9.44 -11.62 1.99
N SER A 6 9.92 -10.69 2.82
CA SER A 6 9.93 -10.82 4.27
C SER A 6 8.89 -9.88 4.86
N ILE A 7 7.97 -10.43 5.65
CA ILE A 7 6.99 -9.65 6.41
C ILE A 7 7.45 -9.62 7.86
N LEU A 8 7.61 -8.41 8.39
CA LEU A 8 8.04 -8.18 9.77
C LEU A 8 6.89 -7.54 10.54
N ALA A 9 6.59 -8.06 11.72
CA ALA A 9 5.60 -7.51 12.63
C ALA A 9 6.16 -7.53 14.06
N GLY A 10 5.87 -6.50 14.85
CA GLY A 10 6.14 -6.52 16.28
C GLY A 10 5.26 -7.54 16.99
N SER A 11 5.64 -7.97 18.20
CA SER A 11 4.92 -8.99 18.98
C SER A 11 3.41 -8.72 19.05
N LYS A 12 3.02 -7.51 19.46
CA LYS A 12 1.61 -7.11 19.55
C LYS A 12 0.85 -7.22 18.22
N ALA A 13 1.48 -6.82 17.11
CA ALA A 13 0.85 -6.90 15.80
C ALA A 13 0.74 -8.35 15.33
N MET A 14 1.75 -9.17 15.64
CA MET A 14 1.75 -10.59 15.35
C MET A 14 0.62 -11.31 16.09
N ASP A 15 0.44 -11.06 17.38
CA ASP A 15 -0.63 -11.68 18.19
C ASP A 15 -2.01 -11.34 17.60
N ILE A 16 -2.26 -10.06 17.29
CA ILE A 16 -3.52 -9.61 16.67
C ILE A 16 -3.75 -10.29 15.31
N ILE A 17 -2.73 -10.38 14.47
CA ILE A 17 -2.86 -11.01 13.14
C ILE A 17 -3.10 -12.52 13.27
N GLN A 18 -2.54 -13.19 14.29
CA GLN A 18 -2.77 -14.61 14.52
C GLN A 18 -4.18 -14.88 15.03
N ASP A 19 -4.71 -14.02 15.90
CA ASP A 19 -6.03 -14.20 16.51
C ASP A 19 -7.17 -13.77 15.58
N GLU A 20 -7.02 -12.62 14.90
CA GLU A 20 -8.10 -11.98 14.14
C GLU A 20 -7.89 -12.02 12.62
N GLY A 21 -6.70 -12.40 12.16
CA GLY A 21 -6.29 -12.27 10.76
C GLY A 21 -5.79 -10.86 10.42
N LEU A 22 -5.37 -10.68 9.16
CA LEU A 22 -4.92 -9.38 8.65
C LEU A 22 -6.13 -8.56 8.19
N ASP A 23 -6.67 -7.75 9.08
CA ASP A 23 -7.71 -6.76 8.77
C ASP A 23 -7.10 -5.44 8.29
N MET A 24 -7.37 -5.07 7.04
CA MET A 24 -6.89 -3.83 6.42
C MET A 24 -7.47 -2.57 7.07
N SER A 25 -8.64 -2.67 7.73
CA SER A 25 -9.22 -1.56 8.51
C SER A 25 -8.30 -1.11 9.64
N ARG A 26 -7.48 -2.03 10.19
CA ARG A 26 -6.53 -1.77 11.29
C ARG A 26 -5.26 -1.06 10.82
N VAL A 27 -4.91 -1.16 9.54
CA VAL A 27 -3.80 -0.39 8.97
C VAL A 27 -4.25 1.05 8.78
N LYS A 28 -3.64 1.98 9.52
CA LYS A 28 -3.98 3.42 9.44
C LYS A 28 -2.96 4.24 8.66
N VAL A 29 -1.75 3.71 8.46
CA VAL A 29 -0.65 4.45 7.85
C VAL A 29 0.07 3.57 6.82
N ILE A 30 0.33 4.11 5.64
CA ILE A 30 1.31 3.56 4.70
C ILE A 30 2.51 4.49 4.64
N ALA A 31 3.70 3.92 4.86
CA ALA A 31 4.96 4.64 4.77
C ALA A 31 5.70 4.30 3.48
N GLY A 32 5.75 5.26 2.55
CA GLY A 32 6.52 5.19 1.33
C GLY A 32 8.02 5.39 1.60
N ALA A 33 8.79 4.32 1.55
CA ALA A 33 10.25 4.40 1.61
C ALA A 33 10.82 5.23 0.43
N SER A 34 11.83 6.04 0.72
CA SER A 34 12.62 6.74 -0.29
C SER A 34 13.54 5.78 -1.07
N GLY A 35 14.01 6.21 -2.23
CA GLY A 35 14.86 5.41 -3.10
C GLY A 35 15.12 6.10 -4.44
N SER A 36 16.08 5.58 -5.19
CA SER A 36 16.38 6.03 -6.57
C SER A 36 15.58 5.18 -7.57
N ALA A 37 16.24 4.60 -8.58
CA ALA A 37 15.61 3.80 -9.64
C ALA A 37 14.79 2.59 -9.14
N LYS A 38 14.94 2.19 -7.87
CA LYS A 38 14.11 1.16 -7.22
C LYS A 38 12.61 1.48 -7.30
N PHE A 39 12.23 2.75 -7.36
CA PHE A 39 10.84 3.17 -7.50
C PHE A 39 10.11 2.53 -8.70
N LEU A 40 10.80 2.30 -9.82
CA LEU A 40 10.19 1.68 -11.00
C LEU A 40 9.61 0.29 -10.69
N VAL A 41 10.35 -0.51 -9.92
CA VAL A 41 9.88 -1.83 -9.47
C VAL A 41 8.84 -1.69 -8.37
N LEU A 42 9.00 -0.73 -7.46
CA LEU A 42 8.06 -0.49 -6.37
C LEU A 42 6.67 -0.03 -6.85
N THR A 43 6.57 0.55 -8.04
CA THR A 43 5.28 0.94 -8.63
C THR A 43 4.33 -0.26 -8.81
N GLY A 44 4.88 -1.44 -9.14
CA GLY A 44 4.08 -2.67 -9.23
C GLY A 44 3.54 -3.11 -7.86
N ILE A 45 4.34 -2.94 -6.80
CA ILE A 45 3.92 -3.22 -5.43
C ILE A 45 2.84 -2.22 -4.99
N ASP A 46 3.02 -0.94 -5.33
CA ASP A 46 2.05 0.11 -4.97
C ASP A 46 0.66 -0.20 -5.54
N ARG A 47 0.57 -0.71 -6.78
CA ARG A 47 -0.71 -1.13 -7.39
C ARG A 47 -1.39 -2.27 -6.64
N VAL A 48 -0.64 -3.29 -6.23
CA VAL A 48 -1.18 -4.40 -5.44
C VAL A 48 -1.58 -3.94 -4.03
N LEU A 49 -0.81 -3.03 -3.44
CA LEU A 49 -1.17 -2.45 -2.14
C LEU A 49 -2.45 -1.62 -2.23
N MET A 50 -2.63 -0.82 -3.28
CA MET A 50 -3.86 -0.04 -3.48
C MET A 50 -5.10 -0.92 -3.46
N SER A 51 -5.06 -2.09 -4.12
CA SER A 51 -6.23 -2.97 -4.17
C SER A 51 -6.65 -3.53 -2.81
N LEU A 52 -5.74 -3.56 -1.83
CA LEU A 52 -6.06 -4.01 -0.47
C LEU A 52 -6.87 -2.98 0.33
N PHE A 53 -6.94 -1.73 -0.14
CA PHE A 53 -7.61 -0.63 0.57
C PHE A 53 -8.80 -0.04 -0.20
N GLU A 54 -9.27 -0.70 -1.26
CA GLU A 54 -10.39 -0.23 -2.11
C GLU A 54 -11.70 -0.08 -1.34
N GLU A 55 -12.05 -1.05 -0.48
CA GLU A 55 -13.33 -1.08 0.25
C GLU A 55 -13.32 -0.21 1.52
N ARG A 56 -12.27 0.58 1.72
CA ARG A 56 -12.07 1.32 2.95
C ARG A 56 -12.93 2.59 3.00
N THR A 57 -13.62 2.81 4.11
CA THR A 57 -14.44 4.02 4.35
C THR A 57 -13.79 5.04 5.27
N ASP A 58 -12.82 4.64 6.09
CA ASP A 58 -12.13 5.53 7.03
C ASP A 58 -10.79 6.05 6.48
N PRO A 59 -10.28 7.20 6.94
CA PRO A 59 -9.04 7.76 6.40
C PRO A 59 -7.84 6.82 6.49
N LEU A 60 -7.05 6.78 5.41
CA LEU A 60 -5.75 6.11 5.35
C LEU A 60 -4.66 7.17 5.19
N TYR A 61 -3.76 7.28 6.15
CA TYR A 61 -2.70 8.29 6.13
C TYR A 61 -1.51 7.79 5.32
N LEU A 62 -1.07 8.58 4.34
CA LEU A 62 0.09 8.24 3.52
C LEU A 62 1.24 9.18 3.85
N ILE A 63 2.39 8.63 4.19
CA ILE A 63 3.59 9.39 4.55
C ILE A 63 4.79 8.93 3.72
N GLY A 64 5.68 9.85 3.36
CA GLY A 64 6.89 9.50 2.62
C GLY A 64 7.84 10.68 2.48
N THR A 65 9.06 10.40 2.02
CA THR A 65 10.06 11.43 1.73
C THR A 65 10.60 11.26 0.31
N SER A 66 10.92 12.37 -0.37
CA SER A 66 11.42 12.35 -1.76
C SER A 66 10.51 11.49 -2.69
N ILE A 67 11.04 10.46 -3.34
CA ILE A 67 10.24 9.58 -4.19
C ILE A 67 9.14 8.83 -3.42
N GLY A 68 9.35 8.57 -2.13
CA GLY A 68 8.34 7.99 -1.25
C GLY A 68 7.14 8.92 -1.09
N ALA A 69 7.36 10.23 -0.98
CA ALA A 69 6.28 11.21 -0.94
C ALA A 69 5.52 11.28 -2.27
N PHE A 70 6.24 11.26 -3.39
CA PHE A 70 5.62 11.23 -4.72
C PHE A 70 4.75 9.97 -4.92
N ARG A 71 5.24 8.81 -4.51
CA ARG A 71 4.48 7.55 -4.52
C ARG A 71 3.19 7.64 -3.73
N MET A 72 3.27 8.18 -2.51
CA MET A 72 2.08 8.36 -1.67
C MET A 72 1.10 9.37 -2.27
N ALA A 73 1.59 10.46 -2.88
CA ALA A 73 0.73 11.41 -3.59
C ALA A 73 0.02 10.76 -4.79
N ALA A 74 0.73 9.95 -5.58
CA ALA A 74 0.13 9.17 -6.66
C ALA A 74 -0.90 8.15 -6.13
N PHE A 75 -0.60 7.46 -5.04
CA PHE A 75 -1.50 6.51 -4.38
C PHE A 75 -2.83 7.18 -3.97
N CYS A 76 -2.78 8.38 -3.36
CA CYS A 76 -3.98 9.17 -3.06
C CYS A 76 -4.81 9.48 -4.31
N PHE A 77 -4.15 9.89 -5.39
CA PHE A 77 -4.83 10.20 -6.65
C PHE A 77 -5.53 8.97 -7.23
N TYR A 78 -4.85 7.82 -7.28
CA TYR A 78 -5.44 6.59 -7.80
C TYR A 78 -6.61 6.07 -6.97
N GLY A 79 -6.54 6.14 -5.63
CA GLY A 79 -7.67 5.76 -4.77
C GLY A 79 -8.91 6.64 -4.94
N SER A 80 -8.79 7.78 -5.63
CA SER A 80 -9.91 8.67 -5.95
C SER A 80 -10.60 8.33 -7.28
N ILE A 81 -10.03 7.43 -8.09
CA ILE A 81 -10.54 7.05 -9.41
C ILE A 81 -11.38 5.77 -9.27
N PRO A 82 -12.59 5.72 -9.85
CA PRO A 82 -13.38 4.49 -9.94
C PRO A 82 -12.58 3.36 -10.62
N HIS A 83 -12.49 2.20 -9.97
CA HIS A 83 -11.61 1.10 -10.39
C HIS A 83 -11.97 0.49 -11.77
N ASP A 84 -13.23 0.63 -12.20
CA ASP A 84 -13.71 0.25 -13.54
C ASP A 84 -13.08 1.09 -14.66
N LYS A 85 -12.54 2.27 -14.34
CA LYS A 85 -11.89 3.19 -15.28
C LYS A 85 -10.36 3.20 -15.19
N LEU A 86 -9.78 2.49 -14.22
CA LEU A 86 -8.33 2.52 -14.01
C LEU A 86 -7.53 1.76 -15.09
N TRP A 87 -8.17 0.82 -15.79
CA TRP A 87 -7.49 -0.11 -16.69
C TRP A 87 -8.00 -0.08 -18.14
N SER A 88 -9.04 0.70 -18.44
CA SER A 88 -9.56 0.84 -19.81
C SER A 88 -8.68 1.75 -20.69
N ASP A 89 -7.92 2.66 -20.08
CA ASP A 89 -7.26 3.76 -20.79
C ASP A 89 -5.73 3.66 -20.79
N THR A 90 -5.19 2.47 -20.51
CA THR A 90 -3.73 2.26 -20.52
C THR A 90 -3.36 0.92 -21.15
N LEU A 91 -3.76 0.75 -22.42
CA LEU A 91 -3.02 0.07 -23.49
C LEU A 91 -3.40 0.71 -24.84
#